data_AF-A0A8B4BTL3-F1
#
_entry.id   AF-A0A8B4BTL3-F1
#
_cell.length_a   1.000
_cell.length_b   1.000
_cell.length_c   1.000
_cell.angle_alpha   90.00
_cell.angle_beta   90.00
_cell.angle_gamma   90.00
#
_symmetry.space_group_name_H-M   'P 1'
#
loop_
_entity.id
_entity.type
_entity.pdbx_description
1 polymer ?
#
loop_
_entity_poly.entity_id
_entity_poly.type
_entity_poly.pdbx_seq_one_letter_code
_entity_poly.pdbx_strand_id
1 'polypeptide(L)'
;MDIISIIAGLLKNTKSLMEFEEQVKILMQKVFTQWVGDVFEELDKTIKQKKLEEGWEYCRSDNRSVQFLFGSVTFKRSLMRD
;
A
#
# COMPACT_ATOMS: atom_id res chain seq x y z
N MET A 1 5.32 0.53 12.43
CA MET A 1 4.31 1.55 12.79
C MET A 1 3.32 0.89 13.73
N ASP A 2 3.19 1.35 14.97
CA ASP A 2 2.22 0.80 15.91
C ASP A 2 0.91 1.59 15.82
N ILE A 3 -0.05 1.03 15.06
CA ILE A 3 -1.35 1.64 14.80
C ILE A 3 -2.16 1.78 16.09
N ILE A 4 -2.01 0.84 17.04
CA ILE A 4 -2.76 0.84 18.30
C ILE A 4 -2.36 2.06 19.12
N SER A 5 -1.05 2.32 19.22
CA SER A 5 -0.52 3.51 19.89
C SER A 5 -0.98 4.82 19.24
N ILE A 6 -1.04 4.86 17.91
CA ILE A 6 -1.52 6.05 17.17
C ILE A 6 -3.01 6.29 17.45
N ILE A 7 -3.86 5.25 17.35
CA ILE A 7 -5.29 5.35 17.64
C ILE A 7 -5.54 5.76 19.10
N ALA A 8 -4.79 5.19 20.06
CA ALA A 8 -4.88 5.59 21.46
C ALA A 8 -4.49 7.06 21.69
N GLY A 9 -3.52 7.56 20.92
CA GLY A 9 -3.15 8.99 20.90
C GLY A 9 -4.26 9.87 20.33
N LEU A 10 -4.88 9.45 19.23
CA LEU A 10 -6.02 10.15 18.64
C LEU A 10 -7.18 10.26 19.64
N LEU A 11 -7.53 9.16 20.31
CA LEU A 11 -8.61 9.10 21.29
C LEU A 11 -8.41 10.09 22.45
N LYS A 12 -7.17 10.28 22.89
CA LYS A 12 -6.83 11.18 24.01
C LYS A 12 -6.86 12.66 23.63
N ASN A 13 -6.65 12.98 22.36
CA ASN A 13 -6.39 14.36 21.90
C ASN A 13 -7.57 15.00 21.17
N THR A 14 -8.50 14.20 20.64
CA THR A 14 -9.69 14.70 19.93
C THR A 14 -10.75 15.22 20.90
N LYS A 15 -11.37 16.35 20.56
CA LYS A 15 -12.38 17.00 21.42
C LYS A 15 -13.80 16.46 21.18
N SER A 16 -14.01 15.74 20.09
CA SER A 16 -15.30 15.14 19.74
C SER A 16 -15.12 13.74 19.15
N LEU A 17 -16.13 12.89 19.34
CA LEU A 17 -16.16 11.55 18.75
C LEU A 17 -16.15 11.59 17.21
N MET A 18 -16.79 12.60 16.62
CA MET A 18 -16.84 12.77 15.17
C MET A 18 -15.45 13.09 14.58
N GLU A 19 -14.68 13.94 15.25
CA GLU A 19 -13.29 14.26 14.85
C GLU A 19 -12.38 13.02 14.97
N PHE A 20 -12.56 12.24 16.04
CA PHE A 20 -11.85 10.98 16.22
C PHE A 20 -12.14 9.98 15.10
N GLU A 21 -13.42 9.74 14.80
CA GLU A 21 -13.82 8.81 13.74
C GLU A 21 -13.23 9.19 12.38
N GLU A 22 -13.24 10.47 12.03
CA GLU A 22 -12.68 10.96 10.78
C GLU A 22 -11.15 10.74 10.72
N GLN A 23 -10.43 11.09 11.78
CA GLN A 23 -8.98 10.90 11.84
C GLN A 23 -8.59 9.42 11.80
N VAL A 24 -9.36 8.54 12.43
CA VAL A 24 -9.15 7.09 12.36
C VAL A 24 -9.42 6.57 10.94
N LYS A 25 -10.47 7.02 10.26
CA LYS A 25 -10.73 6.63 8.86
C LYS A 25 -9.57 7.00 7.95
N ILE A 26 -9.06 8.24 8.06
CA ILE A 26 -7.91 8.71 7.27
C ILE A 26 -6.66 7.87 7.58
N LEU A 27 -6.40 7.58 8.86
CA LEU A 27 -5.29 6.74 9.27
C LEU A 27 -5.40 5.34 8.66
N MET A 28 -6.57 4.71 8.78
CA MET A 28 -6.82 3.36 8.28
C MET A 28 -6.67 3.30 6.76
N GLN A 29 -7.24 4.27 6.03
CA GLN A 29 -7.04 4.40 4.60
C GLN A 29 -5.56 4.47 4.24
N LYS A 30 -4.78 5.35 4.89
CA LYS A 30 -3.33 5.49 4.63
C LYS A 30 -2.54 4.22 4.93
N VAL A 31 -2.85 3.56 6.05
CA VAL A 31 -2.18 2.33 6.46
C VAL A 31 -2.47 1.21 5.47
N PHE A 32 -3.75 0.99 5.14
CA PHE A 32 -4.12 -0.08 4.23
C PHE A 32 -3.60 0.16 2.82
N THR A 33 -3.65 1.40 2.32
CA THR A 33 -3.13 1.66 0.97
C THR A 33 -1.63 1.44 0.89
N GLN A 34 -0.88 1.81 1.93
CA GLN A 34 0.55 1.56 2.00
C GLN A 34 0.86 0.06 2.09
N TRP A 35 0.25 -0.66 3.04
CA TRP A 35 0.55 -2.07 3.28
C TRP A 35 0.22 -2.95 2.08
N VAL A 36 -0.93 -2.73 1.44
CA VAL A 36 -1.29 -3.49 0.24
C VAL A 36 -0.36 -3.14 -0.93
N GLY A 37 0.06 -1.87 -1.04
CA GLY A 37 1.06 -1.44 -2.00
C GLY A 37 2.40 -2.17 -1.81
N ASP A 38 2.91 -2.21 -0.57
CA ASP A 38 4.15 -2.89 -0.22
C ASP A 38 4.10 -4.39 -0.57
N VAL A 39 2.96 -5.05 -0.28
CA VAL A 39 2.74 -6.47 -0.64
C VAL A 39 2.78 -6.66 -2.15
N PHE A 40 2.16 -5.77 -2.93
CA PHE A 40 2.21 -5.85 -4.39
C PHE A 40 3.61 -5.63 -4.95
N GLU A 41 4.41 -4.76 -4.36
CA GLU A 41 5.81 -4.60 -4.76
C GLU A 41 6.67 -5.82 -4.42
N GLU A 42 6.44 -6.48 -3.28
CA GLU A 42 7.11 -7.74 -2.94
C GLU A 42 6.72 -8.88 -3.89
N LEU A 43 5.44 -8.96 -4.27
CA LEU A 43 4.98 -9.89 -5.30
C LEU A 43 5.63 -9.60 -6.66
N ASP A 44 5.73 -8.34 -7.06
CA ASP A 44 6.40 -7.94 -8.30
C ASP A 44 7.86 -8.37 -8.33
N LYS A 45 8.61 -8.15 -7.24
CA LYS A 45 10.01 -8.61 -7.12
C LYS A 45 10.14 -10.12 -7.34
N THR A 46 9.25 -10.89 -6.71
CA THR A 46 9.24 -12.35 -6.82
C THR A 46 8.91 -12.81 -8.25
N ILE A 47 7.90 -12.18 -8.88
CA ILE A 47 7.52 -12.48 -10.27
C ILE A 47 8.65 -12.11 -11.22
N LYS A 48 9.26 -10.94 -11.04
CA LYS A 48 10.39 -10.46 -11.84
C LYS A 48 11.53 -11.47 -11.81
N GLN A 49 11.92 -11.94 -10.64
CA GLN A 49 13.01 -12.91 -10.51
C GLN A 49 12.72 -14.20 -11.28
N LYS A 50 11.52 -14.78 -11.11
CA LYS A 50 11.12 -15.98 -11.85
C LYS A 50 11.12 -15.76 -13.37
N LYS A 51 10.66 -14.61 -13.83
CA LYS A 51 10.62 -14.28 -15.26
C LYS A 51 12.01 -14.10 -15.86
N LEU A 52 12.95 -13.50 -15.12
CA LEU A 52 14.37 -13.44 -15.54
C LEU A 52 14.96 -14.84 -15.68
N GLU A 53 14.64 -15.76 -14.75
CA GLU A 53 15.09 -17.17 -14.82
C GLU A 53 14.48 -17.92 -16.02
N GLU A 54 13.27 -17.54 -16.45
CA GLU A 54 12.61 -18.03 -17.66
C GLU A 54 13.16 -17.40 -18.96
N GLY A 55 14.12 -16.46 -18.87
CA GLY A 55 14.76 -15.81 -20.01
C GLY A 55 14.10 -14.50 -20.47
N TRP A 56 13.11 -13.99 -19.73
CA TRP A 56 12.49 -12.70 -20.07
C TRP A 56 13.43 -11.54 -19.77
N GLU A 57 13.32 -10.47 -20.56
CA GLU A 57 14.08 -9.24 -20.36
C GLU A 57 13.30 -8.20 -19.56
N TYR A 58 13.96 -7.60 -18.57
CA TYR A 58 13.41 -6.47 -17.84
C TYR A 58 13.48 -5.18 -18.68
N CYS A 59 12.35 -4.50 -18.85
CA CYS A 59 12.29 -3.25 -19.59
C CYS A 59 12.38 -2.02 -18.67
N ARG A 60 11.43 -1.88 -17.74
CA ARG A 60 11.29 -0.70 -16.87
C ARG A 60 10.34 -0.97 -15.70
N SER A 61 10.27 -0.02 -14.78
CA SER A 61 9.33 -0.01 -13.66
C SER A 61 8.28 1.08 -13.89
N ASP A 62 7.00 0.70 -13.86
CA ASP A 62 5.87 1.60 -14.05
C ASP A 62 5.02 1.66 -12.78
N ASN A 63 4.46 2.83 -12.46
CA ASN A 63 3.48 2.96 -11.39
C ASN A 63 2.13 2.41 -11.87
N ARG A 64 1.49 1.60 -11.03
CA ARG A 64 0.13 1.10 -11.21
C ARG A 64 -0.72 1.48 -10.02
N SER A 65 -1.98 1.78 -10.30
CA SER A 65 -2.95 2.17 -9.28
C SER A 65 -4.18 1.29 -9.42
N VAL A 66 -4.67 0.76 -8.32
CA VAL A 66 -5.89 -0.06 -8.25
C VAL A 66 -6.80 0.51 -7.17
N GLN A 67 -8.07 0.72 -7.51
CA GLN A 67 -9.06 1.26 -6.59
C GLN A 67 -9.61 0.16 -5.67
N PHE A 68 -9.56 0.38 -4.36
CA PHE A 68 -10.19 -0.46 -3.33
C PHE A 68 -11.27 0.32 -2.57
N LEU A 69 -12.06 -0.40 -1.77
CA LEU A 69 -13.07 0.19 -0.88
C LEU A 69 -12.47 1.16 0.15
N PHE A 70 -11.22 0.92 0.56
CA PHE A 70 -10.50 1.75 1.53
C PHE A 70 -9.60 2.81 0.88
N GLY A 71 -9.59 2.95 -0.45
CA GLY A 71 -8.78 3.93 -1.15
C GLY A 71 -8.02 3.35 -2.35
N SER A 72 -7.34 4.23 -3.09
CA SER A 72 -6.51 3.83 -4.23
C SER A 72 -5.13 3.37 -3.74
N VAL A 73 -4.74 2.15 -4.11
CA VAL A 73 -3.41 1.59 -3.85
C VAL A 73 -2.53 1.82 -5.06
N THR A 74 -1.45 2.57 -4.89
CA THR A 74 -0.43 2.77 -5.93
C THR A 74 0.83 2.00 -5.58
N PHE A 75 1.36 1.23 -6.53
CA PHE A 75 2.56 0.41 -6.36
C PHE A 75 3.38 0.37 -7.64
N LYS A 76 4.67 0.06 -7.54
CA LYS A 76 5.53 -0.17 -8.69
C LYS A 76 5.41 -1.59 -9.22
N ARG A 77 5.34 -1.71 -10.53
CA ARG A 77 5.34 -2.98 -11.24
C ARG A 77 6.41 -2.99 -12.33
N SER A 78 7.09 -4.12 -12.48
CA SER A 78 8.06 -4.36 -13.53
C SER A 78 7.36 -4.74 -14.85
N LEU A 79 7.71 -4.03 -15.92
CA LEU A 79 7.38 -4.41 -17.29
C LEU A 79 8.50 -5.29 -17.85
N MET A 80 8.13 -6.45 -18.39
CA MET A 80 9.06 -7.44 -18.94
C MET A 80 8.58 -7.91 -20.31
N ARG A 81 9.49 -8.42 -21.14
CA ARG A 81 9.23 -8.97 -22.47
C ARG A 81 9.89 -10.34 -22.62
N ASP A 82 9.26 -11.20 -23.40
CA ASP A 82 9.75 -12.52 -23.81
C ASP A 82 10.62 -12.47 -25.08
#